data_AF-A0A9P7Y8M4-F1
#
_entry.id   AF-A0A9P7Y8M4-F1
#
_cell.length_a   1.000
_cell.length_b   1.000
_cell.length_c   1.000
_cell.angle_alpha   90.00
_cell.angle_beta   90.00
_cell.angle_gamma   90.00
#
_symmetry.space_group_name_H-M   'P 1'
#
loop_
_entity.id
_entity.type
_entity.pdbx_description
1 polymer ?
#
loop_
_entity_poly.entity_id
_entity_poly.type
_entity_poly.pdbx_seq_one_letter_code
_entity_poly.pdbx_strand_id
1 'polypeptide(L)'
;MAANVHLQTSMGPIVLELYTEHAPKTCQNFRTLASRGYYDTILIHRIIPNFMIQTGDPTGTGRGGTSIYGASFDDEIHPSLKHTGAGILSMANSGPNTNGSQFFITLAPTPWLDGKHTIFGRVKEGLGVLRNMGNVRYVVSCSEKDGRYNQAGCDAPRCLGGEECTGRNIFNEKRRGRNIEPQGNRVLIRWIGQGRRIGR
;
A
#
# COMPACT_ATOMS: atom_id res chain seq x y z
N MET A 1 -22.26 -10.02 -8.06
CA MET A 1 -21.49 -9.65 -9.29
C MET A 1 -20.11 -9.20 -8.86
N ALA A 2 -19.04 -9.87 -9.27
CA ALA A 2 -17.67 -9.46 -8.93
C ALA A 2 -17.29 -8.18 -9.70
N ALA A 3 -16.98 -7.11 -8.97
CA ALA A 3 -16.56 -5.85 -9.58
C ALA A 3 -15.04 -5.89 -9.81
N ASN A 4 -14.62 -5.84 -11.08
CA ASN A 4 -13.20 -5.80 -11.43
C ASN A 4 -12.72 -4.35 -11.55
N VAL A 5 -11.50 -4.08 -11.08
CA VAL A 5 -10.85 -2.77 -11.20
C VAL A 5 -9.47 -2.93 -11.82
N HIS A 6 -9.17 -2.10 -12.82
CA HIS A 6 -7.87 -2.09 -13.49
C HIS A 6 -6.99 -0.99 -12.89
N LEU A 7 -5.89 -1.41 -12.27
CA LEU A 7 -4.82 -0.53 -11.84
C LEU A 7 -3.70 -0.60 -12.87
N GLN A 8 -3.28 0.55 -13.36
CA GLN A 8 -2.11 0.67 -14.22
C GLN A 8 -0.98 1.29 -13.44
N THR A 9 0.10 0.54 -13.34
CA THR A 9 1.28 0.99 -12.62
C THR A 9 2.43 1.15 -13.59
N SER A 10 3.46 1.92 -13.20
CA SER A 10 4.67 2.05 -14.01
C SER A 10 5.37 0.71 -14.31
N MET A 11 5.09 -0.34 -13.51
CA MET A 11 5.64 -1.68 -13.70
C MET A 11 4.72 -2.63 -14.48
N GLY A 12 3.49 -2.21 -14.79
CA GLY A 12 2.52 -2.99 -15.55
C GLY A 12 1.08 -2.91 -15.02
N PRO A 13 0.12 -3.51 -15.74
CA PRO A 13 -1.27 -3.55 -15.33
C PRO A 13 -1.51 -4.64 -14.25
N ILE A 14 -2.39 -4.33 -13.30
CA ILE A 14 -2.89 -5.23 -12.26
C ILE A 14 -4.41 -5.19 -12.30
N VAL A 15 -5.04 -6.37 -12.26
CA VAL A 15 -6.50 -6.50 -12.21
C VAL A 15 -6.89 -6.94 -10.80
N LEU A 16 -7.75 -6.14 -10.18
CA LEU A 16 -8.31 -6.38 -8.86
C LEU A 16 -9.74 -6.90 -9.00
N GLU A 17 -10.09 -7.87 -8.16
CA GLU A 17 -11.44 -8.38 -7.97
C GLU A 17 -11.94 -7.92 -6.60
N LEU A 18 -13.03 -7.16 -6.56
CA LEU A 18 -13.60 -6.61 -5.34
C LEU A 18 -14.75 -7.49 -4.82
N TYR A 19 -14.81 -7.65 -3.50
CA TYR A 19 -15.82 -8.42 -2.78
C TYR A 19 -16.98 -7.52 -2.34
N THR A 20 -17.76 -7.04 -3.30
CA THR A 20 -18.90 -6.14 -3.04
C THR A 20 -19.98 -6.73 -2.14
N GLU A 21 -20.08 -8.05 -2.07
CA GLU A 21 -21.05 -8.76 -1.21
C GLU A 21 -20.62 -8.77 0.26
N HIS A 22 -19.31 -8.78 0.53
CA HIS A 22 -18.77 -8.84 1.89
C HIS A 22 -18.44 -7.44 2.44
N ALA A 23 -17.93 -6.56 1.58
CA ALA A 23 -17.52 -5.21 1.99
C ALA A 23 -18.15 -4.14 1.08
N PRO A 24 -19.49 -3.96 1.11
CA PRO A 24 -20.19 -3.05 0.22
C PRO A 24 -19.76 -1.59 0.40
N LYS A 25 -19.64 -1.09 1.65
CA LYS A 25 -19.24 0.31 1.90
C LYS A 25 -17.82 0.57 1.43
N THR A 26 -16.91 -0.36 1.72
CA THR A 26 -15.50 -0.27 1.34
C THR A 26 -15.31 -0.32 -0.17
N CYS A 27 -15.99 -1.25 -0.85
CA CYS A 27 -15.94 -1.36 -2.30
C CYS A 27 -16.52 -0.10 -2.98
N GLN A 28 -17.61 0.45 -2.44
CA GLN A 28 -18.19 1.70 -2.94
C GLN A 28 -17.23 2.88 -2.77
N ASN A 29 -16.61 3.02 -1.59
CA ASN A 29 -15.59 4.03 -1.34
C ASN A 29 -14.45 3.95 -2.35
N PHE A 30 -13.86 2.77 -2.49
CA PHE A 30 -12.75 2.55 -3.43
C PHE A 30 -13.13 2.85 -4.87
N ARG A 31 -14.30 2.36 -5.34
CA ARG A 31 -14.77 2.57 -6.71
C ARG A 31 -15.04 4.05 -7.01
N THR A 32 -15.66 4.77 -6.08
CA THR A 32 -15.97 6.19 -6.26
C THR A 32 -14.71 7.05 -6.22
N LEU A 33 -13.76 6.78 -5.31
CA LEU A 33 -12.45 7.45 -5.30
C LEU A 33 -11.71 7.21 -6.60
N ALA A 34 -11.69 5.97 -7.07
CA ALA A 34 -11.04 5.60 -8.32
C ALA A 34 -11.70 6.30 -9.52
N SER A 35 -13.04 6.34 -9.57
CA SER A 35 -13.79 7.02 -10.64
C SER A 35 -13.60 8.54 -10.65
N ARG A 36 -13.26 9.15 -9.51
CA ARG A 36 -12.88 10.56 -9.40
C ARG A 36 -11.43 10.83 -9.80
N GLY A 37 -10.65 9.81 -10.16
CA GLY A 37 -9.22 9.93 -10.43
C GLY A 37 -8.39 10.19 -9.16
N TYR A 38 -8.93 9.90 -7.97
CA TYR A 38 -8.22 10.16 -6.71
C TYR A 38 -6.92 9.36 -6.60
N TYR A 39 -6.91 8.14 -7.14
CA TYR A 39 -5.74 7.27 -7.15
C TYR A 39 -4.78 7.52 -8.32
N ASP A 40 -5.04 8.53 -9.15
CA ASP A 40 -4.16 8.85 -10.26
C ASP A 40 -2.91 9.54 -9.76
N THR A 41 -1.75 9.09 -10.24
CA THR A 41 -0.42 9.59 -9.88
C THR A 41 -0.06 9.45 -8.40
N ILE A 42 -0.75 8.56 -7.67
CA ILE A 42 -0.41 8.26 -6.28
C ILE A 42 0.85 7.39 -6.22
N LEU A 43 1.69 7.70 -5.23
CA LEU A 43 2.90 6.96 -4.92
C LEU A 43 2.60 5.77 -4.01
N ILE A 44 3.40 4.72 -4.17
CA ILE A 44 3.51 3.67 -3.17
C ILE A 44 4.51 4.17 -2.11
N HIS A 45 4.00 4.65 -0.97
CA HIS A 45 4.84 5.24 0.08
C HIS A 45 5.50 4.21 0.99
N ARG A 46 5.01 2.96 1.02
CA ARG A 46 5.57 1.92 1.87
C ARG A 46 5.53 0.54 1.21
N ILE A 47 6.70 -0.07 1.06
CA ILE A 47 6.89 -1.41 0.52
C ILE A 47 7.67 -2.22 1.55
N ILE A 48 7.13 -3.36 1.95
CA ILE A 48 7.86 -4.31 2.80
C ILE A 48 7.86 -5.67 2.06
N PRO A 49 9.02 -6.13 1.57
CA PRO A 49 9.11 -7.40 0.85
C PRO A 49 8.66 -8.55 1.76
N ASN A 50 7.97 -9.53 1.17
CA ASN A 50 7.37 -10.66 1.88
C ASN A 50 6.37 -10.26 2.98
N PHE A 51 5.80 -9.04 2.92
CA PHE A 51 4.76 -8.63 3.83
C PHE A 51 3.64 -7.92 3.09
N MET A 52 3.76 -6.62 2.80
CA MET A 52 2.73 -5.86 2.12
C MET A 52 3.27 -4.61 1.42
N ILE A 53 2.48 -4.13 0.47
CA ILE A 53 2.65 -2.87 -0.24
C ILE A 53 1.49 -1.97 0.15
N GLN A 54 1.76 -0.78 0.68
CA GLN A 54 0.74 0.19 1.11
C GLN A 54 0.77 1.44 0.23
N THR A 55 -0.42 1.92 -0.13
CA THR A 55 -0.65 3.07 -1.02
C THR A 55 -2.01 3.72 -0.73
N GLY A 56 -2.45 4.66 -1.58
CA GLY A 56 -3.74 5.31 -1.47
C GLY A 56 -3.73 6.59 -0.63
N ASP A 57 -2.55 7.15 -0.35
CA ASP A 57 -2.38 8.48 0.23
C ASP A 57 -1.95 9.48 -0.87
N PRO A 58 -2.80 10.47 -1.23
CA PRO A 58 -2.43 11.47 -2.25
C PRO A 58 -1.29 12.38 -1.80
N THR A 59 -1.06 12.52 -0.49
CA THR A 59 0.05 13.32 0.04
C THR A 59 1.37 12.59 0.03
N GLY A 60 1.36 11.25 -0.10
CA GLY A 60 2.56 10.41 -0.02
C GLY A 60 3.24 10.36 1.36
N THR A 61 2.69 11.03 2.37
CA THR A 61 3.27 11.10 3.72
C THR A 61 2.95 9.87 4.59
N GLY A 62 1.95 9.09 4.19
CA GLY A 62 1.41 7.95 4.94
C GLY A 62 0.39 8.34 6.01
N ARG A 63 0.09 9.63 6.19
CA ARG A 63 -0.88 10.14 7.18
C ARG A 63 -2.13 10.75 6.54
N GLY A 64 -2.12 10.95 5.22
CA GLY A 64 -3.22 11.55 4.51
C GLY A 64 -4.25 10.52 4.05
N GLY A 65 -5.26 11.01 3.34
CA GLY A 65 -6.32 10.17 2.79
C GLY A 65 -7.68 10.46 3.40
N THR A 66 -8.69 10.58 2.55
CA THR A 66 -10.06 10.86 2.94
C THR A 66 -11.00 9.87 2.28
N SER A 67 -12.06 9.49 2.99
CA SER A 67 -13.11 8.65 2.44
C SER A 67 -14.13 9.48 1.67
N ILE A 68 -14.96 8.84 0.85
CA ILE A 68 -16.09 9.52 0.20
C ILE A 68 -17.18 9.96 1.18
N TYR A 69 -17.20 9.34 2.37
CA TYR A 69 -18.19 9.58 3.42
C TYR A 69 -17.74 10.66 4.42
N GLY A 70 -16.57 11.28 4.20
CA GLY A 70 -15.95 12.25 5.11
C GLY A 70 -14.62 11.75 5.66
N ALA A 71 -14.41 11.90 6.97
CA ALA A 71 -13.13 11.58 7.62
C ALA A 71 -12.78 10.09 7.57
N SER A 72 -13.63 9.24 8.14
CA SER A 72 -13.41 7.79 8.20
C SER A 72 -14.73 7.01 8.21
N PHE A 73 -14.67 5.71 7.90
CA PHE A 73 -15.81 4.80 7.95
C PHE A 73 -15.51 3.48 8.68
N ASP A 74 -16.60 2.77 9.02
CA ASP A 74 -16.59 1.53 9.81
C ASP A 74 -15.81 0.39 9.15
N ASP A 75 -15.30 -0.54 9.97
CA ASP A 75 -14.69 -1.79 9.49
C ASP A 75 -15.75 -2.83 9.08
N GLU A 76 -15.55 -3.49 7.94
CA GLU A 76 -16.40 -4.57 7.42
C GLU A 76 -15.64 -5.91 7.48
N ILE A 77 -15.53 -6.47 8.69
CA ILE A 77 -14.76 -7.69 8.93
C ILE A 77 -15.67 -8.91 8.77
N HIS A 78 -15.26 -9.84 7.89
CA HIS A 78 -15.93 -11.13 7.72
C HIS A 78 -15.02 -12.30 8.15
N PRO A 79 -15.54 -13.29 8.92
CA PRO A 79 -14.75 -14.42 9.40
C PRO A 79 -14.31 -15.39 8.28
N SER A 80 -14.98 -15.35 7.13
CA SER A 80 -14.63 -16.12 5.93
C SER A 80 -13.43 -15.55 5.18
N LEU A 81 -13.14 -14.26 5.34
CA LEU A 81 -12.04 -13.57 4.67
C LEU A 81 -10.84 -13.52 5.61
N LYS A 82 -9.73 -14.09 5.16
CA LYS A 82 -8.47 -14.17 5.92
C LYS A 82 -7.29 -13.88 5.01
N HIS A 83 -6.21 -13.36 5.58
CA HIS A 83 -4.97 -13.05 4.87
C HIS A 83 -4.11 -14.32 4.68
N THR A 84 -4.64 -15.31 3.96
CA THR A 84 -4.01 -16.62 3.78
C THR A 84 -2.94 -16.67 2.70
N GLY A 85 -2.76 -15.59 1.92
CA GLY A 85 -1.84 -15.59 0.79
C GLY A 85 -1.50 -14.19 0.27
N ALA A 86 -0.69 -14.20 -0.79
CA ALA A 86 -0.30 -12.99 -1.51
C ALA A 86 -1.45 -12.50 -2.40
N GLY A 87 -1.51 -11.19 -2.62
CA GLY A 87 -2.49 -10.55 -3.49
C GLY A 87 -3.83 -10.30 -2.82
N ILE A 88 -3.90 -10.25 -1.49
CA ILE A 88 -5.13 -9.90 -0.77
C ILE A 88 -5.16 -8.39 -0.59
N LEU A 89 -6.32 -7.77 -0.85
CA LEU A 89 -6.53 -6.33 -0.71
C LEU A 89 -7.23 -6.01 0.59
N SER A 90 -6.68 -5.05 1.33
CA SER A 90 -7.22 -4.66 2.63
C SER A 90 -7.02 -3.19 2.92
N MET A 91 -7.91 -2.62 3.72
CA MET A 91 -7.86 -1.21 4.10
C MET A 91 -6.80 -0.97 5.19
N ALA A 92 -6.01 0.09 5.00
CA ALA A 92 -5.13 0.58 6.06
C ALA A 92 -5.95 1.46 7.01
N ASN A 93 -5.82 1.21 8.31
CA ASN A 93 -6.50 1.96 9.36
C ASN A 93 -5.50 2.34 10.48
N SER A 94 -5.91 3.28 11.34
CA SER A 94 -5.13 3.73 12.51
C SER A 94 -5.81 3.33 13.83
N GLY A 95 -6.69 2.34 13.79
CA GLY A 95 -7.59 1.94 14.87
C GLY A 95 -8.92 1.43 14.33
N PRO A 96 -9.79 0.88 15.20
CA PRO A 96 -11.11 0.40 14.78
C PRO A 96 -11.95 1.54 14.18
N ASN A 97 -12.64 1.25 13.07
CA ASN A 97 -13.54 2.16 12.34
C ASN A 97 -12.88 3.44 11.82
N THR A 98 -11.58 3.36 11.47
CA THR A 98 -10.82 4.49 10.93
C THR A 98 -10.38 4.28 9.47
N ASN A 99 -11.23 3.62 8.66
CA ASN A 99 -10.92 3.40 7.26
C ASN A 99 -11.01 4.72 6.47
N GLY A 100 -10.01 4.99 5.63
CA GLY A 100 -9.93 6.19 4.79
C GLY A 100 -9.85 5.84 3.31
N SER A 101 -8.83 6.37 2.62
CA SER A 101 -8.52 6.01 1.22
C SER A 101 -7.34 5.07 1.09
N GLN A 102 -6.54 4.90 2.15
CA GLN A 102 -5.33 4.10 2.12
C GLN A 102 -5.66 2.61 2.14
N PHE A 103 -4.96 1.84 1.32
CA PHE A 103 -5.10 0.40 1.24
C PHE A 103 -3.73 -0.26 1.07
N PHE A 104 -3.67 -1.55 1.36
CA PHE A 104 -2.49 -2.35 1.13
C PHE A 104 -2.82 -3.65 0.40
N ILE A 105 -1.80 -4.19 -0.26
CA ILE A 105 -1.82 -5.46 -0.96
C ILE A 105 -0.79 -6.36 -0.29
N THR A 106 -1.19 -7.56 0.12
CA THR A 106 -0.27 -8.53 0.73
C THR A 106 0.66 -9.15 -0.30
N LEU A 107 1.91 -9.42 0.09
CA LEU A 107 2.88 -10.19 -0.71
C LEU A 107 3.11 -11.60 -0.15
N ALA A 108 2.67 -11.84 1.09
CA ALA A 108 2.79 -13.09 1.82
C ALA A 108 1.55 -13.30 2.72
N PRO A 109 1.31 -14.52 3.24
CA PRO A 109 0.30 -14.73 4.27
C PRO A 109 0.59 -13.91 5.54
N THR A 110 -0.42 -13.22 6.06
CA THR A 110 -0.30 -12.31 7.22
C THR A 110 -1.45 -12.53 8.21
N PRO A 111 -1.52 -13.69 8.88
CA PRO A 111 -2.66 -14.06 9.74
C PRO A 111 -2.86 -13.13 10.95
N TRP A 112 -1.83 -12.41 11.39
CA TRP A 112 -1.93 -11.46 12.52
C TRP A 112 -2.71 -10.16 12.20
N LEU A 113 -3.00 -9.92 10.91
CA LEU A 113 -3.85 -8.82 10.43
C LEU A 113 -5.33 -9.23 10.33
N ASP A 114 -5.63 -10.52 10.47
CA ASP A 114 -7.00 -11.03 10.44
C ASP A 114 -7.83 -10.42 11.57
N GLY A 115 -9.03 -9.95 11.24
CA GLY A 115 -9.93 -9.31 12.20
C GLY A 115 -9.55 -7.90 12.64
N LYS A 116 -8.49 -7.31 12.05
CA LYS A 116 -8.10 -5.91 12.32
C LYS A 116 -8.26 -5.00 11.12
N HIS A 117 -8.17 -5.57 9.92
CA HIS A 117 -8.26 -4.83 8.67
C HIS A 117 -9.38 -5.41 7.81
N THR A 118 -10.14 -4.52 7.18
CA THR A 118 -11.22 -4.87 6.27
C THR A 118 -10.66 -5.41 4.97
N ILE A 119 -10.92 -6.69 4.67
CA ILE A 119 -10.57 -7.32 3.39
C ILE A 119 -11.72 -7.05 2.41
N PHE A 120 -11.43 -6.36 1.32
CA PHE A 120 -12.44 -5.95 0.36
C PHE A 120 -12.18 -6.44 -1.07
N GLY A 121 -11.13 -7.23 -1.28
CA GLY A 121 -10.85 -7.83 -2.58
C GLY A 121 -9.58 -8.66 -2.64
N ARG A 122 -9.23 -9.09 -3.85
CA ARG A 122 -7.98 -9.77 -4.18
C ARG A 122 -7.47 -9.37 -5.56
N VAL A 123 -6.22 -9.70 -5.83
CA VAL A 123 -5.61 -9.57 -7.14
C VAL A 123 -6.02 -10.75 -7.98
N LYS A 124 -6.66 -10.48 -9.11
CA LYS A 124 -7.06 -11.49 -10.09
C LYS A 124 -5.92 -11.75 -11.09
N GLU A 125 -5.28 -10.69 -11.58
CA GLU A 125 -4.20 -10.76 -12.56
C GLU A 125 -3.10 -9.75 -12.21
N GLY A 126 -1.84 -10.04 -12.55
CA GLY A 126 -0.70 -9.16 -12.26
C GLY A 126 0.06 -9.45 -10.95
N LEU A 127 -0.11 -10.65 -10.37
CA LEU A 127 0.67 -11.10 -9.20
C LEU A 127 2.19 -11.05 -9.42
N GLY A 128 2.66 -11.31 -10.65
CA GLY A 128 4.08 -11.19 -11.01
C GLY A 128 4.59 -9.75 -10.90
N VAL A 129 3.77 -8.77 -11.30
CA VAL A 129 4.11 -7.34 -11.19
C VAL A 129 4.21 -6.93 -9.71
N LEU A 130 3.29 -7.40 -8.86
CA LEU A 130 3.33 -7.15 -7.41
C LEU A 130 4.58 -7.73 -6.75
N ARG A 131 4.98 -8.95 -7.13
CA ARG A 131 6.24 -9.54 -6.65
C ARG A 131 7.45 -8.71 -7.07
N ASN A 132 7.46 -8.22 -8.31
CA ASN A 132 8.53 -7.34 -8.80
C ASN A 132 8.56 -6.01 -8.06
N MET A 133 7.39 -5.40 -7.77
CA MET A 133 7.30 -4.20 -6.94
C MET A 133 7.87 -4.42 -5.54
N GLY A 134 7.59 -5.57 -4.93
CA GLY A 134 8.15 -5.94 -3.62
C GLY A 134 9.67 -6.01 -3.61
N ASN A 135 10.31 -6.28 -4.74
CA ASN A 135 11.76 -6.36 -4.89
C ASN A 135 12.43 -5.02 -5.23
N VAL A 136 11.66 -3.94 -5.41
CA VAL A 136 12.20 -2.62 -5.70
C VAL A 136 12.97 -2.13 -4.48
N ARG A 137 14.25 -1.79 -4.71
CA ARG A 137 15.07 -1.11 -3.70
C ARG A 137 14.58 0.33 -3.58
N TYR A 138 14.06 0.71 -2.42
CA TYR A 138 13.84 2.10 -2.08
C TYR A 138 15.03 2.60 -1.25
N VAL A 139 15.58 3.74 -1.65
CA VAL A 139 16.64 4.40 -0.89
C VAL A 139 15.95 5.18 0.22
N VAL A 140 16.29 4.86 1.46
CA VAL A 140 15.89 5.69 2.61
C VAL A 140 16.91 6.82 2.70
N SER A 141 16.54 8.01 2.22
CA SER A 141 17.34 9.21 2.46
C SER A 141 17.15 9.64 3.91
N CYS A 142 18.12 9.35 4.77
CA CYS A 142 18.23 9.96 6.09
C CYS A 142 18.56 11.44 5.91
N SER A 143 17.63 12.34 6.26
CA SER A 143 17.92 13.78 6.33
C SER A 143 18.53 14.13 7.68
N GLU A 144 19.69 14.77 7.62
CA GLU A 144 20.47 15.23 8.76
C GLU A 144 19.76 16.42 9.44
N LYS A 145 19.46 16.31 10.72
CA LYS A 145 19.12 17.46 11.57
C LYS A 145 20.05 17.45 12.78
N ASP A 146 20.77 18.55 12.97
CA ASP A 146 21.56 18.87 14.17
C ASP A 146 22.81 18.02 14.45
N GLY A 147 23.57 17.64 13.42
CA GLY A 147 24.95 17.12 13.60
C GLY A 147 25.09 15.87 14.47
N ARG A 148 23.99 15.15 14.71
CA ARG A 148 23.95 13.88 15.44
C ARG A 148 23.44 12.79 14.51
N TYR A 149 24.37 11.95 14.04
CA TYR A 149 24.05 10.74 13.32
C TYR A 149 23.46 9.72 14.29
N ASN A 150 22.16 9.79 14.56
CA ASN A 150 21.48 8.77 15.33
C ASN A 150 20.98 7.69 14.37
N GLN A 151 21.70 6.57 14.34
CA GLN A 151 21.32 5.30 13.72
C GLN A 151 19.84 5.02 13.96
N ALA A 152 19.04 5.16 12.91
CA ALA A 152 17.67 4.70 12.90
C ALA A 152 17.69 3.19 12.59
N GLY A 153 17.92 2.35 13.61
CA GLY A 153 17.57 0.92 13.59
C GLY A 153 17.93 0.15 12.31
N CYS A 154 19.08 0.47 11.72
CA CYS A 154 19.64 -0.25 10.59
C CYS A 154 20.80 -1.09 11.13
N ASP A 155 20.56 -2.39 11.33
CA ASP A 155 21.61 -3.40 11.44
C ASP A 155 22.33 -3.55 10.08
N ALA A 156 23.04 -2.50 9.69
CA ALA A 156 24.04 -2.54 8.63
C ALA A 156 25.43 -2.42 9.29
N PRO A 157 26.43 -3.23 8.87
CA PRO A 157 27.80 -3.07 9.33
C PRO A 157 28.27 -1.65 8.98
N ARG A 158 28.97 -1.01 9.93
CA ARG A 158 29.55 0.34 9.86
C ARG A 158 29.78 0.85 8.44
N CYS A 159 29.04 1.87 8.03
CA CYS A 159 29.34 2.62 6.82
C CYS A 159 30.59 3.48 7.07
N LEU A 160 31.74 3.03 6.58
CA LEU A 160 32.95 3.86 6.46
C LEU A 160 32.97 4.45 5.05
N GLY A 161 32.83 5.77 4.96
CA GLY A 161 33.28 6.59 3.82
C GLY A 161 32.71 6.27 2.43
N GLY A 162 31.71 7.05 2.00
CA GLY A 162 31.59 7.45 0.59
C GLY A 162 30.83 6.54 -0.38
N GLU A 163 30.12 5.51 0.06
CA GLU A 163 29.30 4.67 -0.83
C GLU A 163 27.81 4.64 -0.42
N GLU A 164 26.94 4.68 -1.43
CA GLU A 164 25.48 4.68 -1.30
C GLU A 164 24.99 3.53 -0.41
N CYS A 165 24.31 3.89 0.70
CA CYS A 165 23.75 2.91 1.63
C CYS A 165 22.56 2.20 1.00
N THR A 166 22.80 1.03 0.40
CA THR A 166 21.74 0.16 -0.11
C THR A 166 21.10 -0.63 1.04
N GLY A 167 20.07 -0.05 1.67
CA GLY A 167 19.30 -0.72 2.71
C GLY A 167 18.41 -1.83 2.16
N ARG A 168 18.45 -3.03 2.78
CA ARG A 168 17.34 -3.99 2.78
C ARG A 168 16.67 -3.93 4.15
N ASN A 169 15.34 -3.80 4.16
CA ASN A 169 14.43 -4.04 5.29
C ASN A 169 14.76 -3.31 6.61
N ILE A 170 14.12 -2.16 6.82
CA ILE A 170 13.94 -1.60 8.16
C ILE A 170 12.65 -2.17 8.74
N PHE A 171 12.74 -3.32 9.43
CA PHE A 171 11.69 -3.79 10.34
C PHE A 171 12.31 -4.34 11.63
N ASN A 172 12.77 -3.44 12.48
CA ASN A 172 12.60 -3.53 13.93
C ASN A 172 13.08 -2.24 14.59
N GLU A 173 12.20 -1.26 14.78
CA GLU A 173 12.26 -0.42 15.98
C GLU A 173 10.99 0.44 16.05
N LYS A 174 10.08 0.11 16.97
CA LYS A 174 9.14 1.11 17.50
C LYS A 174 9.98 2.24 18.09
N ARG A 175 10.03 3.43 17.48
CA ARG A 175 10.08 4.72 18.20
C ARG A 175 10.13 5.94 17.27
N ARG A 176 9.24 6.88 17.59
CA ARG A 176 9.21 8.32 17.23
C ARG A 176 8.90 8.65 15.77
N GLY A 177 7.69 9.17 15.60
CA GLY A 177 7.20 9.69 14.34
C GLY A 177 8.13 10.74 13.75
N ARG A 178 8.60 10.47 12.53
CA ARG A 178 9.08 11.47 11.58
C ARG A 178 8.63 11.04 10.19
N ASN A 179 8.24 12.03 9.38
CA ASN A 179 7.88 11.82 7.97
C ASN A 179 9.13 11.32 7.24
N ILE A 180 9.00 10.14 6.64
CA ILE A 180 10.00 9.54 5.76
C ILE A 180 9.48 9.85 4.36
N GLU A 181 10.09 10.79 3.65
CA GLU A 181 9.81 11.01 2.23
C GLU A 181 10.73 10.11 1.40
N PRO A 182 10.21 9.11 0.68
CA PRO A 182 11.04 8.27 -0.17
C PRO A 182 11.40 9.02 -1.46
N GLN A 183 12.68 9.34 -1.65
CA GLN A 183 13.23 9.73 -2.95
C GLN A 183 14.00 8.54 -3.56
N GLY A 184 13.36 7.86 -4.52
CA GLY A 184 13.96 6.78 -5.32
C GLY A 184 12.88 5.89 -5.95
N ASN A 185 12.99 5.61 -7.26
CA ASN A 185 12.08 4.80 -8.09
C ASN A 185 10.58 4.88 -7.71
N ARG A 186 9.94 5.96 -8.18
CA ARG A 186 8.53 6.23 -7.97
C ARG A 186 7.68 5.23 -8.76
N VAL A 187 7.10 4.23 -8.08
CA VAL A 187 6.03 3.42 -8.67
C VAL A 187 4.74 4.24 -8.57
N LEU A 188 4.33 4.77 -9.72
CA LEU A 188 3.09 5.53 -9.85
C LEU A 188 1.96 4.57 -10.14
N ILE A 189 0.83 4.79 -9.48
CA ILE A 189 -0.43 4.14 -9.79
C ILE A 189 -1.28 5.13 -10.57
N ARG A 190 -1.87 4.65 -11.65
CA ARG A 190 -2.90 5.33 -12.43
C ARG A 190 -4.10 4.40 -12.53
N TRP A 191 -5.27 4.92 -12.26
CA TRP A 191 -6.48 4.16 -12.43
C TRP A 191 -6.96 4.23 -13.89
N ILE A 192 -7.33 3.09 -14.46
CA ILE A 192 -7.88 3.03 -15.83
C ILE A 192 -9.22 2.28 -15.80
N GLY A 193 -10.22 2.87 -15.15
CA GLY A 193 -11.61 2.50 -15.35
C GLY A 193 -12.03 1.10 -14.86
N GLN A 194 -13.33 0.86 -14.87
CA GLN A 194 -13.88 -0.48 -14.98
C GLN A 194 -14.17 -0.75 -16.46
N GLY A 195 -13.49 -1.72 -17.08
CA GLY A 195 -13.91 -2.29 -18.36
C GLY A 195 -13.53 -1.52 -19.63
N ARG A 196 -12.25 -1.15 -19.82
CA ARG A 196 -11.69 -1.07 -21.18
C ARG A 196 -10.55 -2.07 -21.30
N ARG A 197 -10.75 -3.06 -22.20
CA ARG A 197 -9.64 -3.86 -22.75
C ARG A 197 -8.52 -2.89 -23.13
N ILE A 198 -7.34 -3.10 -22.57
CA ILE A 198 -6.11 -2.48 -23.04
C ILE A 198 -5.85 -3.15 -24.40
N GLY A 199 -6.41 -2.57 -25.46
CA GLY A 199 -6.26 -3.04 -26.83
C GLY A 199 -5.00 -2.43 -27.43
N ARG A 200 -4.02 -3.32 -27.66
CA ARG A 200 -2.92 -3.31 -28.64
C ARG A 200 -2.28 -1.98 -29.04
#